data_AF-A0A7S2GHW3-F1
#
_entry.id   AF-A0A7S2GHW3-F1
#
_cell.length_a   1.000
_cell.length_b   1.000
_cell.length_c   1.000
_cell.angle_alpha   90.00
_cell.angle_beta   90.00
_cell.angle_gamma   90.00
#
_symmetry.space_group_name_H-M   'P 1'
#
loop_
_entity.id
_entity.type
_entity.pdbx_description
1 polymer ?
#
loop_
_entity_poly.entity_id
_entity_poly.type
_entity_poly.pdbx_seq_one_letter_code
_entity_poly.pdbx_strand_id
1 'polypeptide(L)'
;TGVDLVHMPSSTLDEFIPRIGREVTVLKMDVEKHELFVLKGANDFLRRLRPQFVYIEIWPHETWEGLYALFLQYGYRQFNEDRNSGILYPLAYHAFKAKAATVPKGTNLDLWFVR
;
A
#
# COMPACT_ATOMS: atom_id res chain seq x y z
N THR A 1 27.04 -26.05 11.13
CA THR A 1 26.17 -25.10 11.86
C THR A 1 24.74 -25.40 11.45
N GLY A 2 23.89 -25.79 12.41
CA GLY A 2 22.48 -26.07 12.12
C GLY A 2 21.72 -24.78 11.83
N VAL A 3 20.85 -24.80 10.83
CA VAL A 3 19.91 -23.70 10.58
C VAL A 3 18.68 -23.97 11.43
N ASP A 4 18.41 -23.11 12.41
CA ASP A 4 17.16 -23.16 13.17
C ASP A 4 16.02 -22.63 12.28
N LEU A 5 15.04 -23.49 12.02
CA LEU A 5 13.83 -23.10 11.27
C LEU A 5 12.84 -22.46 12.24
N VAL A 6 12.49 -21.19 11.99
CA VAL A 6 11.41 -20.49 12.70
C VAL A 6 10.14 -20.56 11.86
N HIS A 7 9.11 -21.20 12.39
CA HIS A 7 7.79 -21.21 11.77
C HIS A 7 7.02 -19.93 12.13
N MET A 8 6.61 -19.17 11.12
CA MET A 8 5.80 -17.96 11.28
C MET A 8 4.40 -18.20 10.70
N PRO A 9 3.34 -18.24 11.52
CA PRO A 9 1.98 -18.31 11.01
C PRO A 9 1.67 -17.05 10.20
N SER A 10 0.96 -17.20 9.09
CA SER A 10 0.51 -16.12 8.23
C SER A 10 -0.99 -16.25 7.95
N SER A 11 -1.64 -15.12 7.66
CA SER A 11 -3.06 -15.04 7.30
C SER A 11 -3.25 -13.88 6.35
N THR A 12 -4.33 -13.90 5.58
CA THR A 12 -4.67 -12.83 4.63
C THR A 12 -5.35 -11.67 5.36
N LEU A 13 -5.39 -10.48 4.75
CA LEU A 13 -6.16 -9.36 5.33
C LEU A 13 -7.65 -9.69 5.37
N ASP A 14 -8.17 -10.38 4.35
CA ASP A 14 -9.58 -10.80 4.29
C ASP A 14 -9.96 -11.73 5.46
N GLU A 15 -9.04 -12.58 5.92
CA GLU A 15 -9.25 -13.46 7.09
C GLU A 15 -9.03 -12.75 8.43
N PHE A 16 -8.09 -11.81 8.48
CA PHE A 16 -7.68 -11.15 9.71
C PHE A 16 -8.64 -10.03 10.13
N ILE A 17 -9.04 -9.17 9.20
CA ILE A 17 -9.84 -7.98 9.52
C ILE A 17 -11.19 -8.29 10.21
N PRO A 18 -11.96 -9.31 9.80
CA PRO A 18 -13.20 -9.67 10.50
C PRO A 18 -12.99 -10.01 11.98
N ARG A 19 -11.80 -10.49 12.37
CA ARG A 19 -11.47 -10.86 13.75
C ARG A 19 -11.25 -9.65 14.65
N ILE A 20 -10.95 -8.49 14.07
CA ILE A 20 -10.78 -7.24 14.82
C ILE A 20 -12.16 -6.71 15.29
N GLY A 21 -13.24 -7.03 14.57
CA GLY A 21 -14.60 -6.66 14.94
C GLY A 21 -14.90 -5.16 14.89
N ARG A 22 -14.07 -4.37 14.21
CA ARG A 22 -14.23 -2.92 14.03
C ARG A 22 -13.95 -2.51 12.59
N GLU A 23 -14.54 -1.40 12.17
CA GLU A 23 -14.27 -0.80 10.88
C GLU A 23 -12.82 -0.29 10.79
N VAL A 24 -12.21 -0.46 9.62
CA VAL A 24 -10.85 0.02 9.34
C VAL A 24 -10.93 1.24 8.43
N THR A 25 -10.65 2.41 9.01
CA THR A 25 -10.63 3.68 8.26
C THR A 25 -9.32 3.88 7.50
N VAL A 26 -8.21 3.39 8.06
CA VAL A 26 -6.86 3.59 7.52
C VAL A 26 -6.14 2.24 7.41
N LEU A 27 -5.61 1.93 6.24
CA LEU A 27 -4.63 0.85 6.04
C LEU A 27 -3.23 1.48 5.91
N LYS A 28 -2.33 1.18 6.84
CA LYS A 28 -0.88 1.42 6.67
C LYS A 28 -0.22 0.09 6.29
N MET A 29 0.59 0.09 5.24
CA MET A 29 1.32 -1.09 4.79
C MET A 29 2.79 -0.75 4.54
N ASP A 30 3.64 -1.55 5.16
CA ASP A 30 5.10 -1.51 5.09
C ASP A 30 5.55 -2.97 5.24
N VAL A 31 5.70 -3.66 4.12
CA VAL A 31 5.87 -5.12 4.07
C VAL A 31 7.08 -5.53 3.23
N GLU A 32 8.02 -4.60 3.06
CA GLU A 32 9.36 -4.86 2.54
C GLU A 32 9.34 -5.64 1.22
N LYS A 33 8.66 -5.11 0.20
CA LYS A 33 8.58 -5.62 -1.19
C LYS A 33 7.59 -6.76 -1.43
N HIS A 34 6.58 -6.87 -0.57
CA HIS A 34 5.53 -7.87 -0.66
C HIS A 34 4.14 -7.24 -0.74
N GLU A 35 4.06 -5.96 -1.06
CA GLU A 35 2.86 -5.13 -1.05
C GLU A 35 1.81 -5.76 -1.97
N LEU A 36 2.19 -6.08 -3.21
CA LEU A 36 1.29 -6.75 -4.16
C LEU A 36 0.85 -8.14 -3.69
N PHE A 37 1.70 -8.88 -2.97
CA PHE A 37 1.34 -10.20 -2.45
C PHE A 37 0.32 -10.08 -1.31
N VAL A 38 0.53 -9.15 -0.39
CA VAL A 38 -0.42 -8.85 0.70
C VAL A 38 -1.76 -8.39 0.13
N LEU A 39 -1.75 -7.51 -0.86
CA LEU A 39 -2.99 -6.99 -1.46
C LEU A 39 -3.78 -8.04 -2.25
N LYS A 40 -3.13 -9.08 -2.79
CA LYS A 40 -3.84 -10.24 -3.40
C LYS A 40 -4.72 -10.97 -2.38
N GLY A 41 -4.34 -10.97 -1.10
CA GLY A 41 -5.12 -11.51 0.01
C GLY A 41 -6.08 -10.50 0.67
N ALA A 42 -6.31 -9.34 0.03
CA ALA A 42 -7.09 -8.23 0.60
C ALA A 42 -8.26 -7.82 -0.32
N ASN A 43 -8.72 -8.71 -1.19
CA ASN A 43 -9.71 -8.36 -2.21
C ASN A 43 -11.07 -8.02 -1.59
N ASP A 44 -11.56 -8.84 -0.66
CA ASP A 44 -12.84 -8.56 0.01
C ASP A 44 -12.71 -7.33 0.93
N PHE A 45 -11.57 -7.14 1.59
CA PHE A 45 -11.24 -5.97 2.37
C PHE A 45 -11.30 -4.69 1.53
N LEU A 46 -10.57 -4.64 0.40
CA LEU A 46 -10.53 -3.47 -0.48
C LEU A 46 -11.87 -3.21 -1.18
N ARG A 47 -12.66 -4.26 -1.47
CA ARG A 47 -13.96 -4.13 -2.15
C ARG A 47 -15.13 -3.80 -1.22
N ARG A 48 -15.18 -4.39 -0.03
CA ARG A 48 -16.34 -4.31 0.88
C ARG A 48 -16.10 -3.33 2.01
N LEU A 49 -14.95 -3.43 2.67
CA LEU A 49 -14.62 -2.60 3.82
C LEU A 49 -14.07 -1.23 3.39
N ARG A 50 -13.41 -1.18 2.22
CA ARG A 50 -13.09 0.06 1.48
C ARG A 50 -12.53 1.17 2.39
N PRO A 51 -11.36 0.95 3.02
CA PRO A 51 -10.78 1.95 3.92
C PRO A 51 -10.72 3.33 3.25
N GLN A 52 -10.94 4.38 4.03
CA GLN A 52 -10.93 5.74 3.49
C GLN A 52 -9.54 6.17 3.04
N PHE A 53 -8.51 5.72 3.77
CA PHE A 53 -7.11 6.04 3.51
C PHE A 53 -6.27 4.78 3.42
N VAL A 54 -5.37 4.75 2.43
CA VAL A 54 -4.33 3.72 2.33
C VAL A 54 -2.98 4.41 2.17
N TYR A 55 -2.06 4.08 3.07
CA TYR A 55 -0.67 4.47 3.04
C TYR A 55 0.19 3.25 2.75
N ILE A 56 1.06 3.35 1.74
CA ILE A 56 1.98 2.28 1.37
C ILE A 56 3.38 2.86 1.23
N GLU A 57 4.34 2.28 1.93
CA GLU A 57 5.75 2.53 1.72
C GLU A 57 6.28 1.51 0.72
N ILE A 58 6.60 1.96 -0.50
CA ILE A 58 7.08 1.06 -1.56
C ILE A 58 8.58 1.23 -1.78
N TRP A 59 9.24 0.13 -2.14
CA TRP A 59 10.63 0.16 -2.53
C TRP A 59 10.78 0.44 -4.05
N PRO A 60 11.81 1.16 -4.51
CA PRO A 60 11.94 1.63 -5.90
C PRO A 60 11.95 0.57 -7.02
N HIS A 61 12.10 -0.70 -6.67
CA HIS A 61 12.19 -1.82 -7.60
C HIS A 61 10.90 -2.63 -7.67
N GLU A 62 9.90 -2.29 -6.86
CA GLU A 62 8.55 -2.80 -7.05
C GLU A 62 7.82 -2.04 -8.17
N THR A 63 6.92 -2.73 -8.85
CA THR A 63 6.08 -2.14 -9.89
C THR A 63 4.94 -1.36 -9.24
N TRP A 64 5.25 -0.11 -8.85
CA TRP A 64 4.26 0.87 -8.41
C TRP A 64 3.07 0.97 -9.39
N GLU A 65 3.29 0.73 -10.69
CA GLU A 65 2.23 0.70 -11.70
C GLU A 65 1.15 -0.34 -11.38
N GLY A 66 1.55 -1.51 -10.85
CA GLY A 66 0.64 -2.57 -10.45
C GLY A 66 -0.22 -2.15 -9.25
N LEU A 67 0.39 -1.50 -8.25
CA LEU A 67 -0.32 -0.96 -7.09
C LEU A 67 -1.30 0.12 -7.52
N TYR A 68 -0.83 1.08 -8.31
CA TYR A 68 -1.66 2.17 -8.82
C TYR A 68 -2.87 1.64 -9.61
N ALA A 69 -2.65 0.71 -10.55
CA ALA A 69 -3.71 0.10 -11.34
C ALA A 69 -4.74 -0.64 -10.45
N LEU A 70 -4.26 -1.38 -9.44
CA LEU A 70 -5.12 -2.09 -8.50
C LEU A 70 -6.01 -1.11 -7.70
N PHE A 71 -5.43 -0.05 -7.13
CA PHE A 71 -6.20 0.91 -6.33
C PHE A 71 -7.18 1.73 -7.19
N LEU A 72 -6.81 2.04 -8.44
CA LEU A 72 -7.75 2.66 -9.38
C LEU A 72 -8.99 1.78 -9.64
N GLN A 73 -8.82 0.46 -9.79
CA GLN A 73 -9.94 -0.47 -10.00
C GLN A 73 -10.95 -0.45 -8.85
N TYR A 74 -10.49 -0.13 -7.63
CA TYR A 74 -11.34 0.00 -6.45
C TYR A 74 -11.88 1.42 -6.20
N GLY A 75 -11.55 2.36 -7.10
CA GLY A 75 -12.03 3.75 -7.08
C GLY A 75 -11.24 4.68 -6.17
N TYR A 76 -10.00 4.33 -5.82
CA TYR A 76 -9.11 5.23 -5.09
C TYR A 76 -8.42 6.21 -6.04
N ARG A 77 -8.03 7.36 -5.50
CA ARG A 77 -7.21 8.37 -6.16
C ARG A 77 -5.88 8.48 -5.42
N GLN A 78 -4.80 8.68 -6.17
CA GLN A 78 -3.46 8.84 -5.59
C GLN A 78 -3.24 10.29 -5.14
N PHE A 79 -2.56 10.45 -4.00
CA PHE A 79 -2.16 11.72 -3.42
C PHE A 79 -0.67 11.72 -3.08
N ASN A 80 -0.07 12.92 -3.10
CA ASN A 80 1.22 13.19 -2.47
C ASN A 80 0.98 13.85 -1.12
N GLU A 81 1.84 13.55 -0.16
CA GLU A 81 1.91 14.27 1.10
C GLU A 81 3.02 15.31 1.07
N ASP A 82 2.72 16.51 1.55
CA ASP A 82 3.75 17.45 2.01
C ASP A 82 4.11 17.11 3.46
N ARG A 83 5.29 16.51 3.65
CA ARG A 83 5.77 16.02 4.95
C ARG A 83 5.92 17.13 6.01
N ASN A 84 6.00 18.41 5.62
CA ASN A 84 6.09 19.50 6.58
C ASN A 84 4.73 19.90 7.15
N SER A 85 3.69 19.81 6.34
CA SER A 85 2.33 20.24 6.70
C SER A 85 1.36 19.08 6.97
N GLY A 86 1.70 17.86 6.54
CA GLY A 86 0.81 16.69 6.56
C GLY A 86 -0.35 16.78 5.56
N ILE A 87 -0.32 17.76 4.64
CA ILE A 87 -1.42 17.99 3.69
C ILE A 87 -1.26 17.07 2.48
N LEU A 88 -2.38 16.45 2.06
CA LEU A 88 -2.47 15.62 0.87
C LEU A 88 -2.92 16.43 -0.35
N TYR A 89 -2.20 16.27 -1.46
CA TYR A 89 -2.50 16.89 -2.75
C TYR A 89 -2.77 15.84 -3.82
N PRO A 90 -3.81 16.00 -4.66
CA PRO A 90 -4.08 15.05 -5.74
C PRO A 90 -2.87 14.87 -6.64
N LEU A 91 -2.55 13.63 -6.99
CA LEU A 91 -1.42 13.32 -7.84
C LEU A 91 -1.88 12.58 -9.09
N ALA A 92 -1.65 13.19 -10.25
CA ALA A 92 -1.87 12.54 -11.53
C ALA A 92 -0.81 11.46 -11.77
N TYR A 93 -1.21 10.34 -12.40
CA TYR A 93 -0.34 9.21 -12.75
C TYR A 93 0.98 9.64 -13.41
N HIS A 94 0.93 10.52 -14.41
CA HIS A 94 2.12 10.96 -15.13
C HIS A 94 3.07 11.78 -14.26
N ALA A 95 2.53 12.58 -13.34
CA ALA A 95 3.33 13.34 -12.39
C ALA A 95 4.02 12.42 -11.37
N PHE A 96 3.34 11.37 -10.91
CA PHE A 96 3.99 10.36 -10.07
C PHE A 96 5.08 9.59 -10.82
N LYS A 97 4.81 9.13 -12.05
CA LYS A 97 5.81 8.40 -12.85
C LYS A 97 7.10 9.20 -13.03
N ALA A 98 6.97 10.50 -13.29
CA ALA A 98 8.12 11.41 -13.38
C ALA A 98 8.85 11.52 -12.03
N LYS A 99 8.12 11.69 -10.92
CA LYS A 99 8.69 11.71 -9.56
C LYS A 99 9.44 10.42 -9.23
N ALA A 100 8.82 9.26 -9.44
CA ALA A 100 9.40 7.94 -9.17
C ALA A 100 10.71 7.73 -9.93
N ALA A 101 10.80 8.21 -11.18
CA ALA A 101 12.03 8.12 -11.98
C ALA A 101 13.20 8.97 -11.42
N THR A 102 12.91 9.98 -10.60
CA THR A 102 13.93 10.85 -9.98
C THR A 102 14.36 10.39 -8.60
N VAL A 103 13.66 9.41 -8.00
CA VAL A 103 13.97 8.98 -6.64
C VAL A 103 15.23 8.12 -6.61
N PRO A 104 16.21 8.46 -5.75
CA PRO A 104 17.44 7.69 -5.66
C PRO A 104 17.19 6.22 -5.38
N LYS A 105 18.00 5.36 -5.98
CA LYS A 105 17.97 3.92 -5.70
C LYS A 105 18.19 3.69 -4.21
N GLY A 106 17.31 2.92 -3.58
CA GLY A 106 17.35 2.65 -2.14
C GLY A 106 16.61 3.66 -1.26
N THR A 107 15.84 4.58 -1.85
CA THR A 107 14.94 5.47 -1.11
C THR A 107 13.49 5.01 -1.27
N ASN A 108 12.75 4.85 -0.18
CA ASN A 108 11.34 4.45 -0.27
C ASN A 108 10.46 5.58 -0.82
N LEU A 109 9.34 5.19 -1.42
CA LEU A 109 8.31 6.11 -1.89
C LEU A 109 7.06 5.92 -1.05
N ASP A 110 6.55 7.01 -0.51
CA ASP A 110 5.26 7.01 0.18
C ASP A 110 4.14 7.22 -0.82
N LEU A 111 3.17 6.31 -0.80
CA LEU A 111 1.96 6.38 -1.61
C LEU A 111 0.76 6.56 -0.71
N TRP A 112 0.00 7.63 -0.97
CA TRP A 112 -1.32 7.81 -0.39
C TRP A 112 -2.38 7.52 -1.43
N PHE A 113 -3.34 6.68 -1.08
CA PHE A 113 -4.56 6.46 -1.84
C PHE A 113 -5.75 6.86 -0.98
N VAL A 114 -6.61 7.71 -1.52
CA VAL A 114 -7.80 8.23 -0.84
C VAL A 114 -9.00 8.00 -1.71
N ARG A 115 -10.12 7.63 -1.09
CA ARG A 115 -11.39 7.42 -1.76
C ARG A 115 -12.29 8.64 -1.59
#